data_AF-A0AA39N5W7-F1
#
_entry.id   AF-A0AA39N5W7-F1
#
_cell.length_a   1.000
_cell.length_b   1.000
_cell.length_c   1.000
_cell.angle_alpha   90.00
_cell.angle_beta   90.00
_cell.angle_gamma   90.00
#
_symmetry.space_group_name_H-M   'P 1'
#
loop_
_entity.id
_entity.type
_entity.pdbx_description
1 polymer ?
#
loop_
_entity_poly.entity_id
_entity_poly.type
_entity_poly.pdbx_seq_one_letter_code
_entity_poly.pdbx_strand_id
1 'polypeptide(L)'
;MASDAVFKLRPCYSDMEYMHISLLECCLQADKEDPHHVVKPVRGMERKVERLLRFLRLPIHRLIITDDVDSSELTAAIHSAPISLQMERPPILTSRAAFFKDIVCSCHSLELPPLCWSRLMTTAEKDGAFTPLDPNHDHHANTFPLHLCSAILYSFHKSLKQPKHGFISPLTLTFSKALPYFPDKIYNHILTILSQFVGDLPLDDSLLRKHWRVFAVAIKFLLHRLSLPESDMSYTTILASLTVAVEGIWQEKFLSQEANTITTVLEGILVTCATIECDPCNVESLDKLHHTTIRAYWHLLRISPSACSEPGLQVMVDFMTVNWEQHLQFDCYESDEVCWALARLLANHVPAAYAVFHERQCLDFFGSHTFHEASIPVISEYIAGISAMQHGLVGIIDKSILQKYVNQLYESCHLFTACLILATYSAKDSHQTVIHNNITSLVQLCPHDTVWNEFYDGADFFTQQRIPVSPSGSRQLEASEIMIEKDNIRYAIEVLKAFSEDVHSGQRFTLPILGWCIGHRWKNNTESV
;
A
#
# COMPACT_ATOMS: atom_id res chain seq x y z
N MET A 1 15.18 4.90 17.39
CA MET A 1 15.99 4.23 18.44
C MET A 1 15.98 5.04 19.74
N ALA A 2 14.83 5.12 20.43
CA ALA A 2 14.70 5.78 21.74
C ALA A 2 13.68 5.06 22.66
N SER A 3 13.45 3.76 22.45
CA SER A 3 12.44 2.99 23.19
C SER A 3 12.97 2.43 24.52
N ASP A 4 14.24 2.02 24.56
CA ASP A 4 14.77 1.25 25.69
C ASP A 4 15.50 2.09 26.75
N ALA A 5 15.95 3.29 26.39
CA ALA A 5 16.73 4.16 27.28
C ALA A 5 15.87 4.92 28.31
N VAL A 6 14.60 5.21 27.99
CA VAL A 6 13.69 5.96 28.88
C VAL A 6 13.25 5.13 30.09
N PHE A 7 13.27 3.79 29.98
CA PHE A 7 12.91 2.88 31.09
C PHE A 7 14.11 2.43 31.95
N LYS A 8 15.34 2.84 31.61
CA LYS A 8 16.59 2.37 32.25
C LYS A 8 17.32 3.44 33.07
N LEU A 9 16.66 4.53 33.48
CA LEU A 9 17.24 5.43 34.49
C LEU A 9 17.15 4.75 35.86
N ARG A 10 18.30 4.36 36.44
CA ARG A 10 18.45 3.86 37.82
C ARG A 10 18.95 4.99 38.74
N PRO A 11 18.10 5.60 39.57
CA PRO A 11 18.48 6.07 40.89
C PRO A 11 17.93 5.12 41.98
N CYS A 12 18.31 5.31 43.24
CA CYS A 12 17.85 4.53 44.39
C CYS A 12 16.29 4.56 44.50
N TYR A 13 15.61 3.51 44.03
CA TYR A 13 14.14 3.46 43.93
C TYR A 13 13.44 2.89 45.17
N SER A 14 14.15 2.24 46.09
CA SER A 14 13.53 1.50 47.21
C SER A 14 12.66 2.38 48.11
N ASP A 15 13.14 3.58 48.45
CA ASP A 15 12.46 4.46 49.40
C ASP A 15 11.23 5.13 48.76
N MET A 16 11.32 5.48 47.48
CA MET A 16 10.19 5.99 46.70
C MET A 16 9.14 4.90 46.47
N GLU A 17 9.56 3.67 46.22
CA GLU A 17 8.65 2.52 46.06
C GLU A 17 7.91 2.20 47.37
N TYR A 18 8.61 2.19 48.51
CA TYR A 18 8.01 1.99 49.82
C TYR A 18 7.00 3.09 50.18
N MET A 19 7.36 4.35 49.94
CA MET A 19 6.43 5.47 50.12
C MET A 19 5.20 5.35 49.21
N HIS A 20 5.39 4.94 47.95
CA HIS A 20 4.30 4.76 46.99
C HIS A 20 3.32 3.67 47.44
N ILE A 21 3.84 2.52 47.90
CA ILE A 21 3.02 1.43 48.46
C ILE A 21 2.30 1.90 49.73
N SER A 22 3.00 2.56 50.66
CA SER A 22 2.41 3.06 51.90
C SER A 22 1.27 4.06 51.62
N LEU A 23 1.45 4.95 50.65
CA LEU A 23 0.41 5.89 50.22
C LEU A 23 -0.79 5.18 49.61
N LEU A 24 -0.56 4.11 48.84
CA LEU A 24 -1.61 3.29 48.25
C LEU A 24 -2.40 2.56 49.35
N GLU A 25 -1.72 1.95 50.32
CA GLU A 25 -2.35 1.26 51.45
C GLU A 25 -3.21 2.20 52.30
N CYS A 26 -2.76 3.43 52.54
CA CYS A 26 -3.56 4.46 53.23
C CYS A 26 -4.83 4.88 52.46
N CYS A 27 -4.92 4.58 51.16
CA CYS A 27 -6.08 4.87 50.33
C CYS A 27 -7.00 3.65 50.14
N LEU A 28 -6.65 2.51 50.74
CA LEU A 28 -7.38 1.25 50.63
C LEU A 28 -7.94 0.84 51.99
N GLN A 29 -9.09 0.19 51.99
CA GLN A 29 -9.72 -0.43 53.15
C GLN A 29 -9.95 -1.91 52.88
N ALA A 30 -9.82 -2.76 53.90
CA ALA A 30 -10.11 -4.18 53.78
C ALA A 30 -11.60 -4.39 53.46
N ASP A 31 -11.89 -5.35 52.57
CA ASP A 31 -13.27 -5.75 52.32
C ASP A 31 -13.88 -6.43 53.56
N LYS A 32 -15.20 -6.30 53.73
CA LYS A 32 -15.90 -6.87 54.89
C LYS A 32 -16.05 -8.38 54.80
N GLU A 33 -16.16 -8.93 53.60
CA GLU A 33 -16.40 -10.34 53.35
C GLU A 33 -15.08 -11.11 53.21
N ASP A 34 -14.06 -10.48 52.60
CA ASP A 34 -12.70 -11.04 52.49
C ASP A 34 -11.61 -10.00 52.83
N PRO A 35 -11.38 -9.73 54.13
CA PRO A 35 -10.44 -8.70 54.57
C PRO A 35 -8.96 -9.06 54.33
N HIS A 36 -8.66 -10.34 54.08
CA HIS A 36 -7.29 -10.83 53.94
C HIS A 36 -6.81 -10.83 52.49
N HIS A 37 -7.72 -11.03 51.53
CA HIS A 37 -7.37 -11.10 50.12
C HIS A 37 -7.90 -9.93 49.29
N VAL A 38 -8.92 -9.23 49.77
CA VAL A 38 -9.62 -8.18 49.00
C VAL A 38 -9.59 -6.84 49.71
N VAL A 39 -9.34 -5.78 48.93
CA VAL A 39 -9.33 -4.39 49.38
C VAL A 39 -10.14 -3.52 48.44
N LYS A 40 -10.69 -2.43 48.98
CA LYS A 40 -11.47 -1.44 48.25
C LYS A 40 -10.86 -0.06 48.41
N PRO A 41 -10.95 0.84 47.41
CA PRO A 41 -10.67 2.25 47.65
C PRO A 41 -11.49 2.78 48.83
N VAL A 42 -10.87 3.55 49.71
CA VAL A 42 -11.61 4.37 50.67
C VAL A 42 -12.49 5.33 49.87
N ARG A 43 -13.77 5.49 50.27
CA ARG A 43 -14.72 6.35 49.57
C ARG A 43 -14.15 7.77 49.38
N GLY A 44 -14.11 8.25 48.14
CA GLY A 44 -13.53 9.55 47.76
C GLY A 44 -12.03 9.52 47.43
N MET A 45 -11.35 8.39 47.61
CA MET A 45 -9.93 8.20 47.28
C MET A 45 -9.71 7.47 45.96
N GLU A 46 -10.77 7.16 45.20
CA GLU A 46 -10.75 6.38 43.95
C GLU A 46 -9.76 6.96 42.94
N ARG A 47 -9.81 8.28 42.73
CA ARG A 47 -8.90 9.01 41.83
C ARG A 47 -7.45 9.00 42.32
N LYS A 48 -7.22 8.97 43.64
CA LYS A 48 -5.88 8.91 44.22
C LYS A 48 -5.30 7.50 44.06
N VAL A 49 -6.10 6.47 44.33
CA VAL A 49 -5.77 5.06 44.07
C VAL A 49 -5.43 4.87 42.59
N GLU A 50 -6.28 5.35 41.68
CA GLU A 50 -6.05 5.32 40.23
C GLU A 50 -4.66 5.89 39.87
N ARG A 51 -4.37 7.12 40.29
CA ARG A 51 -3.09 7.79 40.00
C ARG A 51 -1.90 7.03 40.56
N LEU A 52 -2.01 6.48 41.77
CA LEU A 52 -0.95 5.68 42.37
C LEU A 52 -0.75 4.38 41.58
N LEU A 53 -1.81 3.68 41.19
CA LEU A 53 -1.71 2.45 40.43
C LEU A 53 -1.05 2.63 39.05
N ARG A 54 -1.28 3.76 38.36
CA ARG A 54 -0.65 4.05 37.06
C ARG A 54 0.88 3.99 37.07
N PHE A 55 1.50 4.34 38.19
CA PHE A 55 2.97 4.38 38.34
C PHE A 55 3.55 3.20 39.12
N LEU A 56 2.69 2.36 39.72
CA LEU A 56 3.13 1.25 40.56
C LEU A 56 3.97 0.25 39.77
N ARG A 57 5.15 -0.14 40.26
CA ARG A 57 6.03 -1.12 39.61
C ARG A 57 6.04 -2.50 40.29
N LEU A 58 5.71 -2.54 41.58
CA LEU A 58 5.78 -3.74 42.40
C LEU A 58 4.44 -4.47 42.46
N PRO A 59 4.46 -5.81 42.53
CA PRO A 59 3.24 -6.60 42.59
C PRO A 59 2.44 -6.31 43.85
N ILE A 60 1.12 -6.17 43.70
CA ILE A 60 0.19 -6.09 44.83
C ILE A 60 -0.17 -7.51 45.27
N HIS A 61 -0.18 -7.75 46.58
CA HIS A 61 -0.53 -9.04 47.20
C HIS A 61 -2.01 -9.16 47.59
N ARG A 62 -2.82 -8.14 47.30
CA ARG A 62 -4.25 -8.09 47.56
C ARG A 62 -4.98 -7.63 46.30
N LEU A 63 -6.19 -8.15 46.10
CA LEU A 63 -7.04 -7.80 44.98
C LEU A 63 -7.79 -6.50 45.30
N ILE A 64 -7.63 -5.49 44.45
CA ILE A 64 -8.41 -4.26 44.54
C ILE A 64 -9.73 -4.46 43.78
N ILE A 65 -10.86 -4.29 44.45
CA ILE A 65 -12.19 -4.26 43.84
C ILE A 65 -12.84 -2.90 44.04
N THR A 66 -13.74 -2.54 43.14
CA THR A 66 -14.48 -1.28 43.17
C THR A 66 -15.96 -1.60 43.24
N ASP A 67 -16.64 -1.12 44.28
CA ASP A 67 -18.10 -1.21 44.38
C ASP A 67 -18.70 -0.09 43.53
N ASP A 68 -19.38 -0.43 42.42
CA ASP A 68 -20.34 0.44 41.72
C ASP A 68 -19.80 1.83 41.27
N VAL A 69 -18.49 1.96 41.05
CA VAL A 69 -17.87 3.18 40.51
C VAL A 69 -17.60 2.97 39.02
N ASP A 70 -18.36 3.66 38.17
CA ASP A 70 -18.21 3.74 36.70
C ASP A 70 -16.90 4.46 36.25
N SER A 71 -15.79 4.33 36.99
CA SER A 71 -14.49 4.87 36.57
C SER A 71 -13.72 3.82 35.76
N SER A 72 -13.82 3.96 34.44
CA SER A 72 -13.03 3.19 33.48
C SER A 72 -11.52 3.41 33.67
N GLU A 73 -11.08 4.59 34.13
CA GLU A 73 -9.66 4.83 34.41
C GLU A 73 -9.15 4.07 35.63
N LEU A 74 -9.92 4.02 36.72
CA LEU A 74 -9.54 3.25 37.90
C LEU A 74 -9.53 1.76 37.60
N THR A 75 -10.54 1.27 36.88
CA THR A 75 -10.60 -0.13 36.42
C THR A 75 -9.39 -0.47 35.56
N ALA A 76 -9.03 0.40 34.61
CA ALA A 76 -7.82 0.24 33.81
C ALA A 76 -6.55 0.25 34.67
N ALA A 77 -6.45 1.13 35.66
CA ALA A 77 -5.30 1.18 36.55
C ALA A 77 -5.16 -0.11 37.38
N ILE A 78 -6.26 -0.66 37.91
CA ILE A 78 -6.31 -1.94 38.63
C ILE A 78 -5.90 -3.10 37.70
N HIS A 79 -6.44 -3.15 36.49
CA HIS A 79 -6.12 -4.21 35.52
C HIS A 79 -4.68 -4.12 34.99
N SER A 80 -4.09 -2.92 34.98
CA SER A 80 -2.70 -2.67 34.60
C SER A 80 -1.70 -2.96 35.73
N ALA A 81 -2.17 -3.03 36.97
CA ALA A 81 -1.30 -3.23 38.11
C ALA A 81 -0.68 -4.64 38.05
N PRO A 82 0.63 -4.76 38.31
CA PRO A 82 1.22 -6.07 38.54
C PRO A 82 0.56 -6.65 39.80
N ILE A 83 -0.11 -7.80 39.67
CA ILE A 83 -0.67 -8.55 40.80
C ILE A 83 0.11 -9.85 40.91
N SER A 84 0.36 -10.31 42.14
CA SER A 84 1.02 -11.59 42.39
C SER A 84 0.27 -12.74 41.69
N LEU A 85 1.01 -13.63 41.04
CA LEU A 85 0.48 -14.78 40.26
C LEU A 85 -0.26 -15.82 41.12
N GLN A 86 -0.21 -15.70 42.45
CA GLN A 86 -0.79 -16.69 43.38
C GLN A 86 -2.24 -16.42 43.78
N MET A 87 -2.87 -15.34 43.29
CA MET A 87 -4.27 -15.05 43.62
C MET A 87 -5.21 -15.53 42.51
N GLU A 88 -6.00 -16.56 42.82
CA GLU A 88 -7.17 -16.90 42.02
C GLU A 88 -8.15 -15.72 42.06
N ARG A 89 -8.56 -15.25 40.87
CA ARG A 89 -9.47 -14.10 40.76
C ARG A 89 -10.91 -14.59 40.93
N PRO A 90 -11.74 -13.92 41.73
CA PRO A 90 -13.16 -14.24 41.84
C PRO A 90 -13.86 -14.25 40.47
N PRO A 91 -14.77 -15.20 40.19
CA PRO A 91 -15.51 -15.28 38.91
C PRO A 91 -16.32 -14.03 38.54
N ILE A 92 -16.65 -13.22 39.55
CA ILE A 92 -17.48 -12.02 39.45
C ILE A 92 -16.75 -10.86 38.75
N LEU A 93 -15.41 -10.88 38.75
CA LEU A 93 -14.62 -9.84 38.09
C LEU A 93 -14.35 -10.20 36.64
N THR A 94 -14.59 -9.24 35.75
CA THR A 94 -14.19 -9.32 34.35
C THR A 94 -12.70 -9.69 34.25
N SER A 95 -12.36 -10.69 33.43
CA SER A 95 -10.97 -11.08 33.22
C SER A 95 -10.17 -9.92 32.60
N ARG A 96 -8.83 -9.89 32.75
CA ARG A 96 -8.03 -8.84 32.09
C ARG A 96 -8.15 -8.93 30.58
N ALA A 97 -8.24 -10.15 30.05
CA ALA A 97 -8.48 -10.37 28.63
C ALA A 97 -9.81 -9.75 28.19
N ALA A 98 -10.92 -10.03 28.88
CA ALA A 98 -12.23 -9.49 28.52
C ALA A 98 -12.27 -7.96 28.63
N PHE A 99 -11.73 -7.40 29.72
CA PHE A 99 -11.64 -5.94 29.89
C PHE A 99 -10.78 -5.28 28.81
N PHE A 100 -9.62 -5.86 28.49
CA PHE A 100 -8.74 -5.33 27.44
C PHE A 100 -9.40 -5.38 26.06
N LYS A 101 -10.08 -6.48 25.73
CA LYS A 101 -10.85 -6.60 24.48
C LYS A 101 -11.92 -5.52 24.40
N ASP A 102 -12.69 -5.34 25.47
CA ASP A 102 -13.76 -4.35 25.55
C ASP A 102 -13.24 -2.92 25.31
N ILE A 103 -12.20 -2.48 26.03
CA ILE A 103 -11.68 -1.10 25.88
C ILE A 103 -10.97 -0.85 24.54
N VAL A 104 -10.49 -1.90 23.86
CA VAL A 104 -9.93 -1.78 22.50
C VAL A 104 -11.05 -1.67 21.46
N CYS A 105 -12.19 -2.32 21.68
CA CYS A 105 -13.35 -2.31 20.78
C CYS A 105 -14.31 -1.13 21.03
N SER A 106 -14.30 -0.56 22.23
CA SER A 106 -15.28 0.46 22.64
C SER A 106 -15.13 1.77 21.87
N CYS A 107 -16.28 2.37 21.52
CA CYS A 107 -16.38 3.70 20.90
C CYS A 107 -15.93 4.83 21.84
N HIS A 108 -15.90 4.59 23.15
CA HIS A 108 -15.38 5.55 24.12
C HIS A 108 -13.87 5.36 24.23
N SER A 109 -13.13 6.28 23.59
CA SER A 109 -11.67 6.17 23.52
C SER A 109 -11.04 6.51 24.87
N LEU A 110 -10.94 5.49 25.74
CA LEU A 110 -10.23 5.59 27.01
C LEU A 110 -8.80 6.06 26.72
N GLU A 111 -8.38 7.14 27.39
CA GLU A 111 -7.04 7.67 27.23
C GLU A 111 -6.19 7.29 28.43
N LEU A 112 -5.14 6.50 28.18
CA LEU A 112 -4.22 6.04 29.21
C LEU A 112 -2.78 6.42 28.85
N PRO A 113 -1.89 6.56 29.84
CA PRO A 113 -0.47 6.64 29.57
C PRO A 113 0.03 5.41 28.80
N PRO A 114 0.99 5.53 27.87
CA PRO A 114 1.53 4.40 27.11
C PRO A 114 2.02 3.23 27.99
N LEU A 115 2.59 3.54 29.15
CA LEU A 115 3.01 2.52 30.12
C LEU A 115 1.83 1.69 30.65
N CYS A 116 0.68 2.33 30.91
CA CYS A 116 -0.53 1.64 31.37
C CYS A 116 -1.08 0.72 30.27
N TRP A 117 -1.14 1.20 29.02
CA TRP A 117 -1.50 0.36 27.86
C TRP A 117 -0.57 -0.85 27.71
N SER A 118 0.74 -0.63 27.79
CA SER A 118 1.73 -1.71 27.70
C SER A 118 1.55 -2.77 28.79
N ARG A 119 1.21 -2.35 30.01
CA ARG A 119 0.96 -3.25 31.14
C ARG A 119 -0.36 -4.01 30.99
N LEU A 120 -1.44 -3.32 30.61
CA LEU A 120 -2.73 -3.94 30.30
C LEU A 120 -2.61 -5.03 29.25
N MET A 121 -1.85 -4.76 28.19
CA MET A 121 -1.58 -5.74 27.15
C MET A 121 -0.82 -6.96 27.70
N THR A 122 0.20 -6.74 28.54
CA THR A 122 0.99 -7.82 29.16
C THR A 122 0.14 -8.66 30.13
N THR A 123 -0.78 -8.03 30.87
CA THR A 123 -1.67 -8.75 31.79
C THR A 123 -2.78 -9.48 31.03
N ALA A 124 -3.31 -8.90 29.96
CA ALA A 124 -4.30 -9.53 29.09
C ALA A 124 -3.73 -10.73 28.31
N GLU A 125 -2.46 -10.67 27.91
CA GLU A 125 -1.76 -11.80 27.28
C GLU A 125 -1.76 -13.04 28.17
N LYS A 126 -1.43 -12.89 29.46
CA LYS A 126 -1.43 -13.99 30.42
C LYS A 126 -2.82 -14.60 30.62
N ASP A 127 -3.87 -13.81 30.43
CA ASP A 127 -5.27 -14.23 30.48
C ASP A 127 -5.79 -14.75 29.11
N GLY A 128 -4.91 -14.92 28.11
CA GLY A 128 -5.25 -15.53 26.82
C GLY A 128 -5.83 -14.58 25.77
N ALA A 129 -5.67 -13.26 25.91
CA ALA A 129 -6.22 -12.29 24.96
C ALA A 129 -5.66 -12.42 23.52
N PHE A 130 -4.43 -12.92 23.38
CA PHE A 130 -3.70 -13.07 22.11
C PHE A 130 -3.54 -14.53 21.69
N THR A 131 -4.51 -15.38 22.06
CA THR A 131 -4.58 -16.76 21.58
C THR A 131 -4.67 -16.78 20.05
N PRO A 132 -3.91 -17.66 19.35
CA PRO A 132 -3.95 -17.75 17.90
C PRO A 132 -5.37 -17.94 17.36
N LEU A 133 -5.72 -17.17 16.34
CA LEU A 133 -6.98 -17.33 15.61
C LEU A 133 -6.87 -18.49 14.63
N ASP A 134 -7.97 -19.22 14.50
CA ASP A 134 -8.13 -20.24 13.47
C ASP A 134 -8.94 -19.66 12.30
N PRO A 135 -8.36 -19.54 11.09
CA PRO A 135 -9.05 -19.03 9.91
C PRO A 135 -10.32 -19.80 9.57
N ASN A 136 -10.42 -21.09 9.95
CA ASN A 136 -11.59 -21.91 9.66
C ASN A 136 -12.74 -21.69 10.66
N HIS A 137 -12.47 -21.05 11.79
CA HIS A 137 -13.42 -20.82 12.88
C HIS A 137 -13.55 -19.32 13.21
N ASP A 138 -13.18 -18.45 12.27
CA ASP A 138 -13.15 -17.02 12.51
C ASP A 138 -14.56 -16.42 12.46
N HIS A 139 -15.05 -15.92 13.60
CA HIS A 139 -16.44 -15.49 13.75
C HIS A 139 -16.59 -13.95 13.58
N HIS A 140 -17.53 -13.46 12.76
CA HIS A 140 -17.80 -12.02 12.52
C HIS A 140 -18.08 -11.20 13.79
N ALA A 141 -18.86 -11.74 14.71
CA ALA A 141 -19.13 -11.08 16.00
C ALA A 141 -17.87 -10.85 16.88
N ASN A 142 -16.75 -11.55 16.64
CA ASN A 142 -15.51 -11.26 17.36
C ASN A 142 -14.79 -10.08 16.70
N THR A 143 -15.14 -8.87 17.10
CA THR A 143 -14.59 -7.63 16.53
C THR A 143 -13.20 -7.28 17.07
N PHE A 144 -12.73 -7.95 18.13
CA PHE A 144 -11.45 -7.60 18.78
C PHE A 144 -10.24 -7.70 17.84
N PRO A 145 -10.01 -8.80 17.09
CA PRO A 145 -8.91 -8.87 16.14
C PRO A 145 -8.97 -7.80 15.06
N LEU A 146 -10.18 -7.44 14.60
CA LEU A 146 -10.40 -6.37 13.64
C LEU A 146 -9.96 -5.02 14.21
N HIS A 147 -10.51 -4.60 15.37
CA HIS A 147 -10.13 -3.33 16.00
C HIS A 147 -8.65 -3.25 16.34
N LEU A 148 -8.06 -4.38 16.76
CA LEU A 148 -6.63 -4.49 17.02
C LEU A 148 -5.80 -4.26 15.75
N CYS A 149 -6.12 -4.94 14.65
CA CYS A 149 -5.45 -4.76 13.36
C CYS A 149 -5.61 -3.32 12.83
N SER A 150 -6.83 -2.79 12.86
CA SER A 150 -7.12 -1.40 12.52
C SER A 150 -6.22 -0.44 13.31
N ALA A 151 -6.20 -0.55 14.65
CA ALA A 151 -5.40 0.32 15.50
C ALA A 151 -3.91 0.32 15.13
N ILE A 152 -3.37 -0.85 14.77
CA ILE A 152 -1.98 -1.01 14.34
C ILE A 152 -1.73 -0.36 12.98
N LEU A 153 -2.58 -0.63 11.99
CA LEU A 153 -2.47 -0.04 10.67
C LEU A 153 -2.55 1.50 10.73
N TYR A 154 -3.48 2.04 11.51
CA TYR A 154 -3.55 3.47 11.81
C TYR A 154 -2.30 4.00 12.51
N SER A 155 -1.64 3.19 13.34
CA SER A 155 -0.42 3.60 14.05
C SER A 155 0.79 3.71 13.13
N PHE A 156 0.89 2.88 12.07
CA PHE A 156 1.97 2.99 11.08
C PHE A 156 1.94 4.32 10.36
N HIS A 157 0.75 4.73 9.89
CA HIS A 157 0.57 6.04 9.25
C HIS A 157 0.95 7.20 10.20
N LYS A 158 0.67 7.07 11.50
CA LYS A 158 0.96 8.12 12.50
C LYS A 158 2.42 8.14 12.96
N SER A 159 3.11 7.01 13.07
CA SER A 159 4.52 7.00 13.48
C SER A 159 5.43 7.65 12.45
N LEU A 160 5.01 7.64 11.19
CA LEU A 160 5.63 8.32 10.05
C LEU A 160 5.61 9.85 10.19
N LYS A 161 4.50 10.38 10.69
CA LYS A 161 4.36 11.80 11.06
C LYS A 161 4.91 11.98 12.48
N GLN A 162 6.23 12.04 12.61
CA GLN A 162 6.95 12.13 13.90
C GLN A 162 6.15 12.90 14.97
N PRO A 163 5.91 12.31 16.16
CA PRO A 163 5.26 13.04 17.24
C PRO A 163 6.17 14.18 17.70
N LYS A 164 5.91 15.40 17.21
CA LYS A 164 6.64 16.64 17.55
C LYS A 164 6.40 17.12 18.99
N HIS A 165 5.66 16.39 19.81
CA HIS A 165 5.31 16.84 21.15
C HIS A 165 6.42 16.46 22.14
N GLY A 166 7.19 17.48 22.51
CA GLY A 166 8.04 17.46 23.70
C GLY A 166 7.22 17.04 24.92
N PHE A 167 7.83 16.19 25.75
CA PHE A 167 7.25 15.55 26.93
C PHE A 167 6.94 16.55 28.08
N ILE A 168 6.01 17.49 27.90
CA ILE A 168 5.70 18.52 28.90
C ILE A 168 4.40 18.20 29.69
N SER A 169 3.67 17.13 29.35
CA SER A 169 2.42 16.72 30.05
C SER A 169 2.34 15.20 30.20
N PRO A 170 1.70 14.61 31.24
CA PRO A 170 1.47 13.18 31.31
C PRO A 170 0.58 12.77 30.14
N LEU A 171 1.23 12.30 29.06
CA LEU A 171 0.63 12.01 27.78
C LEU A 171 -0.36 10.85 27.94
N THR A 172 -1.66 11.16 28.06
CA THR A 172 -2.74 10.18 27.95
C THR A 172 -3.10 10.03 26.49
N LEU A 173 -3.18 8.79 26.00
CA LEU A 173 -3.42 8.48 24.61
C LEU A 173 -4.47 7.37 24.49
N THR A 174 -5.28 7.46 23.44
CA THR A 174 -6.05 6.32 22.94
C THR A 174 -5.12 5.18 22.53
N PHE A 175 -5.57 3.93 22.57
CA PHE A 175 -4.75 2.75 22.27
C PHE A 175 -3.92 2.87 20.97
N SER A 176 -4.55 3.20 19.83
CA SER A 176 -3.86 3.35 18.53
C SER A 176 -2.76 4.40 18.52
N LYS A 177 -2.93 5.51 19.26
CA LYS A 177 -1.92 6.57 19.41
C LYS A 177 -0.78 6.16 20.36
N ALA A 178 -1.03 5.22 21.27
CA ALA A 178 -0.04 4.73 22.23
C ALA A 178 0.89 3.65 21.65
N LEU A 179 0.47 2.92 20.61
CA LEU A 179 1.23 1.82 20.00
C LEU A 179 2.68 2.18 19.60
N PRO A 180 2.98 3.37 19.01
CA PRO A 180 4.34 3.74 18.64
C PRO A 180 5.33 3.79 19.81
N TYR A 181 4.85 3.82 21.06
CA TYR A 181 5.69 3.86 22.26
C TYR A 181 6.11 2.48 22.78
N PHE A 182 5.53 1.38 22.28
CA PHE A 182 5.90 0.01 22.68
C PHE A 182 5.83 -1.00 21.51
N PRO A 183 6.43 -0.71 20.35
CA PRO A 183 6.28 -1.48 19.12
C PRO A 183 6.69 -2.95 19.28
N ASP A 184 7.79 -3.23 19.99
CA ASP A 184 8.33 -4.58 20.10
C ASP A 184 7.37 -5.56 20.77
N LYS A 185 6.63 -5.09 21.77
CA LYS A 185 5.66 -5.91 22.51
C LYS A 185 4.43 -6.20 21.64
N ILE A 186 3.80 -5.15 21.09
CA ILE A 186 2.58 -5.33 20.30
C ILE A 186 2.86 -6.18 19.06
N TYR A 187 3.99 -6.00 18.37
CA TYR A 187 4.30 -6.78 17.18
C TYR A 187 4.40 -8.28 17.44
N ASN A 188 4.96 -8.70 18.59
CA ASN A 188 5.01 -10.13 18.93
C ASN A 188 3.61 -10.70 19.16
N HIS A 189 2.76 -9.99 19.89
CA HIS A 189 1.40 -10.45 20.16
C HIS A 189 0.57 -10.55 18.86
N ILE A 190 0.82 -9.68 17.90
CA ILE A 190 0.10 -9.69 16.61
C ILE A 190 0.55 -10.82 15.71
N LEU A 191 1.86 -11.07 15.65
CA LEU A 191 2.37 -12.24 14.95
C LEU A 191 1.88 -13.53 15.62
N THR A 192 1.61 -13.52 16.93
CA THR A 192 1.07 -14.68 17.65
C THR A 192 -0.42 -14.89 17.33
N ILE A 193 -1.26 -13.87 17.51
CA ILE A 193 -2.71 -13.97 17.29
C ILE A 193 -3.03 -14.29 15.82
N LEU A 194 -2.23 -13.78 14.88
CA LEU A 194 -2.44 -13.99 13.45
C LEU A 194 -1.54 -15.08 12.85
N SER A 195 -0.87 -15.90 13.66
CA SER A 195 0.13 -16.88 13.21
C SER A 195 -0.36 -17.87 12.15
N GLN A 196 -1.67 -18.10 12.03
CA GLN A 196 -2.25 -18.99 11.01
C GLN A 196 -2.56 -18.29 9.67
N PHE A 197 -2.63 -16.95 9.61
CA PHE A 197 -2.88 -16.17 8.39
C PHE A 197 -1.63 -15.94 7.53
N VAL A 198 -0.58 -16.66 7.87
CA VAL A 198 0.80 -16.33 7.58
C VAL A 198 1.40 -17.27 6.52
N GLY A 199 0.68 -18.34 6.15
CA GLY A 199 1.13 -19.52 5.40
C GLY A 199 2.15 -19.29 4.28
N ASP A 200 1.97 -18.26 3.44
CA ASP A 200 2.84 -18.02 2.28
C ASP A 200 3.88 -16.90 2.48
N LEU A 201 3.95 -16.27 3.65
CA LEU A 201 4.98 -15.27 3.92
C LEU A 201 6.28 -15.97 4.33
N PRO A 202 7.44 -15.66 3.74
CA PRO A 202 8.72 -16.12 4.29
C PRO A 202 9.02 -15.37 5.59
N LEU A 203 8.50 -15.85 6.72
CA LEU A 203 8.71 -15.21 8.04
C LEU A 203 10.04 -15.54 8.67
N ASP A 204 10.70 -16.60 8.21
CA ASP A 204 12.02 -16.98 8.71
C ASP A 204 13.14 -16.11 8.14
N ASP A 205 12.84 -15.26 7.15
CA ASP A 205 13.84 -14.35 6.61
C ASP A 205 14.02 -13.12 7.51
N SER A 206 15.23 -12.97 8.02
CA SER A 206 15.77 -11.78 8.71
C SER A 206 15.71 -10.49 7.87
N LEU A 207 15.11 -10.53 6.69
CA LEU A 207 15.15 -9.51 5.65
C LEU A 207 14.03 -8.48 5.79
N LEU A 208 12.87 -8.86 6.36
CA LEU A 208 11.74 -7.95 6.55
C LEU A 208 11.73 -7.36 7.96
N ARG A 209 11.74 -6.02 8.06
CA ARG A 209 11.60 -5.34 9.35
C ARG A 209 10.30 -5.78 10.02
N LYS A 210 10.35 -5.99 11.34
CA LYS A 210 9.25 -6.56 12.15
C LYS A 210 7.90 -5.83 11.96
N HIS A 211 7.92 -4.52 11.77
CA HIS A 211 6.70 -3.74 11.52
C HIS A 211 6.05 -4.08 10.17
N TRP A 212 6.83 -4.32 9.12
CA TRP A 212 6.31 -4.74 7.81
C TRP A 212 5.76 -6.17 7.82
N ARG A 213 6.33 -7.06 8.65
CA ARG A 213 5.74 -8.38 8.89
C ARG A 213 4.35 -8.25 9.53
N VAL A 214 4.23 -7.42 10.55
CA VAL A 214 2.95 -7.14 11.21
C VAL A 214 1.96 -6.50 10.23
N PHE A 215 2.40 -5.54 9.42
CA PHE A 215 1.60 -4.92 8.37
C PHE A 215 1.04 -5.96 7.39
N ALA A 216 1.90 -6.81 6.82
CA ALA A 216 1.51 -7.83 5.86
C ALA A 216 0.49 -8.81 6.44
N VAL A 217 0.75 -9.31 7.66
CA VAL A 217 -0.13 -10.29 8.31
C VAL A 217 -1.46 -9.67 8.74
N ALA A 218 -1.46 -8.43 9.22
CA ALA A 218 -2.69 -7.70 9.52
C ALA A 218 -3.55 -7.51 8.27
N ILE A 219 -2.94 -7.15 7.13
CA ILE A 219 -3.68 -7.02 5.87
C ILE A 219 -4.23 -8.38 5.42
N LYS A 220 -3.43 -9.46 5.44
CA LYS A 220 -3.93 -10.80 5.11
C LYS A 220 -5.16 -11.20 5.95
N PHE A 221 -5.13 -10.92 7.25
CA PHE A 221 -6.28 -11.13 8.12
C PHE A 221 -7.50 -10.29 7.70
N LEU A 222 -7.30 -9.01 7.40
CA LEU A 222 -8.39 -8.13 6.95
C LEU A 222 -8.98 -8.58 5.61
N LEU A 223 -8.15 -9.04 4.66
CA LEU A 223 -8.59 -9.59 3.39
C LEU A 223 -9.38 -10.89 3.58
N HIS A 224 -8.94 -11.77 4.49
CA HIS A 224 -9.73 -12.94 4.88
C HIS A 224 -11.10 -12.53 5.43
N ARG A 225 -11.16 -11.52 6.30
CA ARG A 225 -12.43 -11.03 6.85
C ARG A 225 -13.35 -10.42 5.79
N LEU A 226 -12.80 -9.82 4.74
CA LEU A 226 -13.57 -9.30 3.61
C LEU A 226 -14.13 -10.40 2.69
N SER A 227 -13.50 -11.58 2.66
CA SER A 227 -13.96 -12.70 1.81
C SER A 227 -15.02 -13.58 2.48
N LEU A 228 -15.26 -13.39 3.77
CA LEU A 228 -16.31 -14.12 4.49
C LEU A 228 -17.70 -13.49 4.24
N PRO A 229 -18.75 -14.30 4.08
CA PRO A 229 -20.12 -13.81 3.84
C PRO A 229 -20.72 -13.11 5.08
N GLU A 230 -21.09 -11.83 4.91
CA GLU A 230 -21.82 -10.91 5.80
C GLU A 230 -21.21 -10.51 7.17
N SER A 231 -20.82 -9.22 7.28
CA SER A 231 -21.44 -8.25 8.21
C SER A 231 -21.08 -6.80 7.77
N ASP A 232 -22.07 -5.97 7.43
CA ASP A 232 -21.87 -4.64 6.83
C ASP A 232 -20.96 -3.71 7.64
N MET A 233 -21.05 -3.76 8.97
CA MET A 233 -20.29 -2.86 9.86
C MET A 233 -18.77 -3.13 9.85
N SER A 234 -18.35 -4.37 9.55
CA SER A 234 -16.93 -4.68 9.42
C SER A 234 -16.35 -4.16 8.11
N TYR A 235 -17.14 -4.11 7.01
CA TYR A 235 -16.64 -3.71 5.70
C TYR A 235 -16.08 -2.29 5.70
N THR A 236 -16.87 -1.30 6.13
CA THR A 236 -16.42 0.09 6.17
C THR A 236 -15.17 0.27 7.05
N THR A 237 -15.11 -0.42 8.19
CA THR A 237 -13.95 -0.39 9.09
C THR A 237 -12.71 -1.01 8.44
N ILE A 238 -12.86 -2.15 7.77
CA ILE A 238 -11.77 -2.83 7.07
C ILE A 238 -11.27 -1.94 5.92
N LEU A 239 -12.15 -1.47 5.04
CA LEU A 239 -11.79 -0.61 3.90
C LEU A 239 -11.08 0.65 4.38
N ALA A 240 -11.60 1.35 5.40
CA ALA A 240 -10.96 2.54 5.96
C ALA A 240 -9.57 2.23 6.55
N SER A 241 -9.42 1.07 7.21
CA SER A 241 -8.13 0.65 7.79
C SER A 241 -7.11 0.33 6.71
N LEU A 242 -7.50 -0.38 5.65
CA LEU A 242 -6.66 -0.69 4.51
C LEU A 242 -6.25 0.59 3.77
N THR A 243 -7.18 1.50 3.51
CA THR A 243 -6.90 2.77 2.83
C THR A 243 -5.83 3.56 3.57
N VAL A 244 -5.98 3.74 4.89
CA VAL A 244 -5.00 4.50 5.69
C VAL A 244 -3.65 3.78 5.78
N ALA A 245 -3.64 2.45 5.82
CA ALA A 245 -2.42 1.65 5.80
C ALA A 245 -1.63 1.87 4.51
N VAL A 246 -2.31 1.77 3.36
CA VAL A 246 -1.75 1.91 2.03
C VAL A 246 -1.30 3.36 1.75
N GLU A 247 -2.07 4.36 2.19
CA GLU A 247 -1.66 5.78 2.12
C GLU A 247 -0.30 6.01 2.82
N GLY A 248 0.00 5.24 3.88
CA GLY A 248 1.27 5.32 4.61
C GLY A 248 2.49 4.82 3.83
N ILE A 249 2.32 3.91 2.87
CA ILE A 249 3.42 3.31 2.09
C ILE A 249 4.21 4.37 1.34
N TRP A 250 3.54 5.39 0.81
CA TRP A 250 4.14 6.45 0.00
C TRP A 250 5.22 7.28 0.70
N GLN A 251 5.19 7.31 2.03
CA GLN A 251 6.12 8.12 2.82
C GLN A 251 7.35 7.33 3.25
N GLU A 252 7.39 6.03 2.96
CA GLU A 252 8.41 5.11 3.41
C GLU A 252 9.50 4.88 2.35
N LYS A 253 10.69 4.50 2.85
CA LYS A 253 11.78 4.02 1.99
C LYS A 253 11.87 2.51 2.15
N PHE A 254 11.77 1.80 1.03
CA PHE A 254 11.84 0.35 0.97
C PHE A 254 13.18 -0.11 0.42
N LEU A 255 13.70 -1.20 1.00
CA LEU A 255 14.67 -2.04 0.32
C LEU A 255 13.95 -2.91 -0.73
N SER A 256 14.67 -3.37 -1.77
CA SER A 256 14.06 -4.19 -2.84
C SER A 256 13.32 -5.42 -2.32
N GLN A 257 13.86 -6.13 -1.32
CA GLN A 257 13.22 -7.30 -0.70
C GLN A 257 11.93 -6.94 0.07
N GLU A 258 11.93 -5.78 0.74
CA GLU A 258 10.74 -5.28 1.43
C GLU A 258 9.66 -4.90 0.42
N ALA A 259 10.06 -4.18 -0.65
CA ALA A 259 9.16 -3.84 -1.74
C ALA A 259 8.53 -5.10 -2.32
N ASN A 260 9.32 -6.16 -2.55
CA ASN A 260 8.83 -7.44 -3.09
C ASN A 260 7.70 -8.04 -2.23
N THR A 261 7.90 -8.09 -0.90
CA THR A 261 6.90 -8.66 0.01
C THR A 261 5.63 -7.78 0.10
N ILE A 262 5.80 -6.46 0.16
CA ILE A 262 4.66 -5.54 0.26
C ILE A 262 3.90 -5.50 -1.07
N THR A 263 4.57 -5.62 -2.21
CA THR A 263 3.93 -5.75 -3.53
C THR A 263 2.92 -6.90 -3.53
N THR A 264 3.30 -8.10 -3.07
CA THR A 264 2.37 -9.25 -2.97
C THR A 264 1.16 -8.96 -2.07
N VAL A 265 1.35 -8.21 -0.98
CA VAL A 265 0.26 -7.81 -0.09
C VAL A 265 -0.71 -6.85 -0.78
N LEU A 266 -0.19 -5.89 -1.54
CA LEU A 266 -1.01 -4.94 -2.31
C LEU A 266 -1.77 -5.65 -3.43
N GLU A 267 -1.18 -6.63 -4.10
CA GLU A 267 -1.89 -7.46 -5.09
C GLU A 267 -3.03 -8.23 -4.44
N GLY A 268 -2.82 -8.75 -3.22
CA GLY A 268 -3.90 -9.35 -2.44
C GLY A 268 -5.07 -8.39 -2.22
N ILE A 269 -4.79 -7.11 -1.92
CA ILE A 269 -5.84 -6.08 -1.80
C ILE A 269 -6.54 -5.87 -3.15
N LEU A 270 -5.78 -5.64 -4.23
CA LEU A 270 -6.33 -5.40 -5.57
C LEU A 270 -7.25 -6.54 -6.02
N VAL A 271 -6.77 -7.79 -5.93
CA VAL A 271 -7.53 -8.97 -6.34
C VAL A 271 -8.77 -9.15 -5.47
N THR A 272 -8.63 -9.03 -4.15
CA THR A 272 -9.77 -9.18 -3.23
C THR A 272 -10.83 -8.13 -3.52
N CYS A 273 -10.45 -6.86 -3.62
CA CYS A 273 -11.38 -5.76 -3.87
C CYS A 273 -12.05 -5.84 -5.25
N ALA A 274 -11.38 -6.39 -6.28
CA ALA A 274 -12.00 -6.65 -7.58
C ALA A 274 -13.07 -7.75 -7.56
N THR A 275 -13.05 -8.65 -6.55
CA THR A 275 -13.99 -9.78 -6.44
C THR A 275 -15.15 -9.55 -5.48
N ILE A 276 -15.09 -8.51 -4.65
CA ILE A 276 -16.14 -8.22 -3.67
C ILE A 276 -17.33 -7.58 -4.37
N GLU A 277 -18.51 -8.18 -4.21
CA GLU A 277 -19.78 -7.51 -4.49
C GLU A 277 -20.04 -6.49 -3.37
N CYS A 278 -19.89 -5.19 -3.69
CA CYS A 278 -20.06 -4.12 -2.71
C CYS A 278 -21.48 -3.55 -2.70
N ASP A 279 -22.02 -3.33 -1.51
CA ASP A 279 -23.18 -2.46 -1.29
C ASP A 279 -22.89 -1.06 -1.88
N PRO A 280 -23.86 -0.43 -2.59
CA PRO A 280 -23.79 0.98 -3.01
C PRO A 280 -23.21 1.95 -1.97
N CYS A 281 -23.46 1.74 -0.68
CA CYS A 281 -22.95 2.59 0.41
C CYS A 281 -21.42 2.53 0.60
N ASN A 282 -20.74 1.49 0.11
CA ASN A 282 -19.29 1.31 0.26
C ASN A 282 -18.49 1.61 -1.01
N VAL A 283 -19.14 1.94 -2.13
CA VAL A 283 -18.50 2.16 -3.44
C VAL A 283 -17.41 3.22 -3.36
N GLU A 284 -17.70 4.39 -2.78
CA GLU A 284 -16.71 5.47 -2.64
C GLU A 284 -15.48 5.05 -1.81
N SER A 285 -15.69 4.25 -0.76
CA SER A 285 -14.59 3.75 0.08
C SER A 285 -13.74 2.71 -0.66
N LEU A 286 -14.38 1.87 -1.48
CA LEU A 286 -13.71 0.88 -2.32
C LEU A 286 -12.90 1.57 -3.42
N ASP A 287 -13.48 2.54 -4.12
CA ASP A 287 -12.82 3.30 -5.19
C ASP A 287 -11.59 4.03 -4.65
N LYS A 288 -11.74 4.67 -3.48
CA LYS A 288 -10.61 5.29 -2.78
C LYS A 288 -9.52 4.27 -2.44
N LEU A 289 -9.89 3.09 -1.94
CA LEU A 289 -8.93 2.03 -1.62
C LEU A 289 -8.21 1.53 -2.87
N HIS A 290 -8.95 1.24 -3.96
CA HIS A 290 -8.39 0.84 -5.25
C HIS A 290 -7.37 1.86 -5.76
N HIS A 291 -7.78 3.12 -5.87
CA HIS A 291 -6.91 4.19 -6.35
C HIS A 291 -5.63 4.30 -5.50
N THR A 292 -5.78 4.34 -4.17
CA THR A 292 -4.64 4.43 -3.24
C THR A 292 -3.71 3.22 -3.37
N THR A 293 -4.28 2.03 -3.57
CA THR A 293 -3.53 0.76 -3.70
C THR A 293 -2.76 0.70 -5.00
N ILE A 294 -3.37 1.07 -6.14
CA ILE A 294 -2.70 1.17 -7.44
C ILE A 294 -1.51 2.12 -7.35
N ARG A 295 -1.75 3.29 -6.73
CA ARG A 295 -0.71 4.27 -6.46
C ARG A 295 0.46 3.60 -5.70
N ALA A 296 0.18 3.04 -4.52
CA ALA A 296 1.22 2.46 -3.67
C ALA A 296 1.96 1.31 -4.36
N TYR A 297 1.23 0.50 -5.11
CA TYR A 297 1.76 -0.61 -5.89
C TYR A 297 2.73 -0.10 -6.96
N TRP A 298 2.34 0.91 -7.72
CA TRP A 298 3.21 1.58 -8.68
C TRP A 298 4.50 2.11 -8.02
N HIS A 299 4.39 2.76 -6.86
CA HIS A 299 5.56 3.23 -6.12
C HIS A 299 6.55 2.10 -5.82
N LEU A 300 6.07 0.92 -5.41
CA LEU A 300 6.91 -0.24 -5.12
C LEU A 300 7.49 -0.90 -6.38
N LEU A 301 6.74 -0.93 -7.49
CA LEU A 301 7.26 -1.44 -8.77
C LEU A 301 8.42 -0.60 -9.31
N ARG A 302 8.51 0.68 -8.96
CA ARG A 302 9.69 1.49 -9.29
C ARG A 302 10.97 1.00 -8.60
N ILE A 303 10.81 0.35 -7.44
CA ILE A 303 11.89 -0.17 -6.59
C ILE A 303 12.21 -1.63 -6.95
N SER A 304 11.19 -2.45 -7.20
CA SER A 304 11.32 -3.87 -7.51
C SER A 304 10.35 -4.28 -8.63
N PRO A 305 10.67 -4.00 -9.91
CA PRO A 305 9.78 -4.32 -11.04
C PRO A 305 9.44 -5.81 -11.16
N SER A 306 10.38 -6.69 -10.81
CA SER A 306 10.21 -8.14 -10.85
C SER A 306 9.26 -8.70 -9.78
N ALA A 307 8.75 -7.84 -8.90
CA ALA A 307 7.83 -8.22 -7.83
C ALA A 307 6.39 -8.38 -8.30
N CYS A 308 6.03 -7.83 -9.46
CA CYS A 308 4.67 -7.92 -9.96
C CYS A 308 4.30 -9.35 -10.36
N SER A 309 3.06 -9.73 -10.04
CA SER A 309 2.42 -10.92 -10.53
C SER A 309 1.46 -10.59 -11.68
N GLU A 310 1.21 -11.57 -12.54
CA GLU A 310 0.26 -11.44 -13.63
C GLU A 310 -1.16 -11.08 -13.14
N PRO A 311 -1.74 -11.70 -12.08
CA PRO A 311 -3.04 -11.28 -11.56
C PRO A 311 -3.07 -9.82 -11.08
N GLY A 312 -2.01 -9.37 -10.40
CA GLY A 312 -1.89 -7.98 -9.94
C GLY A 312 -1.92 -6.98 -11.11
N LEU A 313 -1.16 -7.29 -12.17
CA LEU A 313 -1.12 -6.47 -13.38
C LEU A 313 -2.43 -6.52 -14.16
N GLN A 314 -3.11 -7.67 -14.22
CA GLN A 314 -4.43 -7.77 -14.84
C GLN A 314 -5.43 -6.83 -14.17
N VAL A 315 -5.49 -6.79 -12.83
CA VAL A 315 -6.38 -5.87 -12.11
C VAL A 315 -6.03 -4.41 -12.38
N MET A 316 -4.74 -4.07 -12.48
CA MET A 316 -4.33 -2.70 -12.87
C MET A 316 -4.81 -2.33 -14.27
N VAL A 317 -4.62 -3.21 -15.25
CA VAL A 317 -5.05 -2.95 -16.63
C VAL A 317 -6.57 -2.87 -16.70
N ASP A 318 -7.30 -3.75 -16.01
CA ASP A 318 -8.76 -3.67 -15.93
C ASP A 318 -9.21 -2.32 -15.34
N PHE A 319 -8.58 -1.85 -14.26
CA PHE A 319 -8.82 -0.53 -13.70
C PHE A 319 -8.54 0.59 -14.71
N MET A 320 -7.42 0.53 -15.43
CA MET A 320 -7.09 1.51 -16.48
C MET A 320 -8.16 1.55 -17.58
N THR A 321 -8.66 0.39 -18.01
CA THR A 321 -9.67 0.32 -19.07
C THR A 321 -11.03 0.85 -18.61
N VAL A 322 -11.46 0.52 -17.38
CA VAL A 322 -12.72 1.00 -16.80
C VAL A 322 -12.69 2.50 -16.53
N ASN A 323 -11.55 3.03 -16.09
CA ASN A 323 -11.39 4.43 -15.69
C ASN A 323 -10.65 5.25 -16.74
N TRP A 324 -10.69 4.82 -18.01
CA TRP A 324 -9.93 5.44 -19.09
C TRP A 324 -10.19 6.94 -19.17
N GLU A 325 -11.45 7.35 -19.27
CA GLU A 325 -11.87 8.75 -19.38
C GLU A 325 -12.04 9.48 -18.03
N GLN A 326 -11.76 8.83 -16.90
CA GLN A 326 -11.98 9.42 -15.58
C GLN A 326 -10.85 10.37 -15.17
N HIS A 327 -11.22 11.57 -14.72
CA HIS A 327 -10.29 12.64 -14.35
C HIS A 327 -9.94 12.61 -12.86
N LEU A 328 -8.65 12.81 -12.57
CA LEU A 328 -8.17 13.14 -11.23
C LEU A 328 -8.30 14.64 -10.95
N GLN A 329 -8.24 14.99 -9.66
CA GLN A 329 -8.25 16.37 -9.17
C GLN A 329 -7.06 17.25 -9.63
N PHE A 330 -6.09 16.71 -10.38
CA PHE A 330 -4.82 17.36 -10.72
C PHE A 330 -4.50 17.40 -12.23
N ASP A 331 -5.52 17.50 -13.09
CA ASP A 331 -5.38 17.62 -14.55
C ASP A 331 -4.73 16.40 -15.26
N CYS A 332 -4.75 15.23 -14.62
CA CYS A 332 -4.35 13.94 -15.20
C CYS A 332 -5.50 12.94 -15.18
N TYR A 333 -5.46 11.91 -16.02
CA TYR A 333 -6.43 10.81 -15.98
C TYR A 333 -6.00 9.76 -14.95
N GLU A 334 -6.97 9.07 -14.36
CA GLU A 334 -6.68 7.95 -13.44
C GLU A 334 -5.91 6.82 -14.15
N SER A 335 -6.21 6.62 -15.43
CA SER A 335 -5.55 5.67 -16.31
C SER A 335 -4.07 5.99 -16.58
N ASP A 336 -3.65 7.26 -16.48
CA ASP A 336 -2.28 7.68 -16.80
C ASP A 336 -1.25 7.04 -15.85
N GLU A 337 -1.57 6.94 -14.55
CA GLU A 337 -0.66 6.31 -13.58
C GLU A 337 -0.42 4.83 -13.90
N VAL A 338 -1.45 4.12 -14.36
CA VAL A 338 -1.33 2.72 -14.78
C VAL A 338 -0.54 2.59 -16.07
N CYS A 339 -0.77 3.46 -17.06
CA CYS A 339 0.01 3.50 -18.29
C CYS A 339 1.50 3.67 -17.99
N TRP A 340 1.86 4.62 -17.11
CA TRP A 340 3.26 4.84 -16.73
C TRP A 340 3.85 3.64 -16.00
N ALA A 341 3.03 2.95 -15.21
CA ALA A 341 3.42 1.70 -14.56
C ALA A 341 3.73 0.60 -15.58
N LEU A 342 2.81 0.37 -16.50
CA LEU A 342 2.94 -0.65 -17.53
C LEU A 342 4.13 -0.38 -18.45
N ALA A 343 4.29 0.87 -18.92
CA ALA A 343 5.44 1.28 -19.74
C ALA A 343 6.78 0.96 -19.04
N ARG A 344 6.90 1.27 -17.74
CA ARG A 344 8.12 0.96 -16.99
C ARG A 344 8.37 -0.54 -16.85
N LEU A 345 7.33 -1.34 -16.62
CA LEU A 345 7.49 -2.79 -16.53
C LEU A 345 7.93 -3.41 -17.87
N LEU A 346 7.38 -2.92 -18.98
CA LEU A 346 7.81 -3.27 -20.34
C LEU A 346 9.27 -2.86 -20.57
N ALA A 347 9.66 -1.64 -20.19
CA ALA A 347 11.04 -1.16 -20.28
C ALA A 347 12.03 -2.01 -19.46
N ASN A 348 11.56 -2.60 -18.34
CA ASN A 348 12.35 -3.52 -17.52
C ASN A 348 12.23 -4.98 -17.97
N HIS A 349 11.58 -5.23 -19.10
CA HIS A 349 11.39 -6.53 -19.72
C HIS A 349 10.71 -7.56 -18.81
N VAL A 350 9.77 -7.12 -17.97
CA VAL A 350 9.09 -8.02 -17.04
C VAL A 350 8.11 -8.91 -17.80
N PRO A 351 8.27 -10.26 -17.80
CA PRO A 351 7.47 -11.16 -18.64
C PRO A 351 5.95 -11.05 -18.42
N ALA A 352 5.53 -10.88 -17.16
CA ALA A 352 4.12 -10.71 -16.80
C ALA A 352 3.48 -9.49 -17.47
N ALA A 353 4.24 -8.40 -17.70
CA ALA A 353 3.72 -7.21 -18.35
C ALA A 353 3.40 -7.45 -19.83
N TYR A 354 4.23 -8.22 -20.55
CA TYR A 354 3.94 -8.59 -21.94
C TYR A 354 2.78 -9.56 -22.05
N ALA A 355 2.69 -10.52 -21.11
CA ALA A 355 1.58 -11.46 -21.05
C ALA A 355 0.25 -10.71 -20.87
N VAL A 356 0.16 -9.85 -19.85
CA VAL A 356 -1.06 -9.06 -19.60
C VAL A 356 -1.35 -8.09 -20.74
N PHE A 357 -0.34 -7.42 -21.30
CA PHE A 357 -0.53 -6.52 -22.44
C PHE A 357 -1.17 -7.23 -23.63
N HIS A 358 -0.70 -8.44 -23.93
CA HIS A 358 -1.28 -9.29 -24.98
C HIS A 358 -2.68 -9.77 -24.61
N GLU A 359 -2.85 -10.38 -23.43
CA GLU A 359 -4.10 -11.03 -22.99
C GLU A 359 -5.26 -10.05 -22.85
N ARG A 360 -4.99 -8.82 -22.42
CA ARG A 360 -5.97 -7.74 -22.29
C ARG A 360 -6.15 -6.94 -23.59
N GLN A 361 -5.54 -7.38 -24.69
CA GLN A 361 -5.67 -6.75 -26.01
C GLN A 361 -5.42 -5.23 -25.94
N CYS A 362 -4.35 -4.83 -25.24
CA CYS A 362 -4.12 -3.40 -24.96
C CYS A 362 -4.01 -2.57 -26.25
N LEU A 363 -3.47 -3.12 -27.34
CA LEU A 363 -3.42 -2.45 -28.64
C LEU A 363 -4.81 -2.19 -29.23
N ASP A 364 -5.70 -3.18 -29.22
CA ASP A 364 -7.10 -3.01 -29.65
C ASP A 364 -7.81 -1.96 -28.78
N PHE A 365 -7.59 -2.03 -27.47
CA PHE A 365 -8.16 -1.07 -26.53
C PHE A 365 -7.70 0.37 -26.86
N PHE A 366 -6.38 0.61 -26.96
CA PHE A 366 -5.88 1.95 -27.28
C PHE A 366 -6.31 2.44 -28.67
N GLY A 367 -6.48 1.54 -29.64
CA GLY A 367 -6.94 1.89 -30.99
C GLY A 367 -8.43 2.24 -31.08
N SER A 368 -9.24 1.83 -30.09
CA SER A 368 -10.69 2.01 -30.07
C SER A 368 -11.18 3.10 -29.11
N HIS A 369 -10.27 3.73 -28.35
CA HIS A 369 -10.59 4.72 -27.33
C HIS A 369 -9.95 6.08 -27.61
N THR A 370 -10.36 7.10 -26.87
CA THR A 370 -9.78 8.44 -26.95
C THR A 370 -8.29 8.41 -26.68
N PHE A 371 -7.52 9.14 -27.48
CA PHE A 371 -6.07 9.19 -27.34
C PHE A 371 -5.63 9.85 -26.03
N HIS A 372 -4.78 9.16 -25.27
CA HIS A 372 -4.13 9.67 -24.06
C HIS A 372 -2.61 9.64 -24.27
N GLU A 373 -1.92 10.74 -23.96
CA GLU A 373 -0.46 10.86 -24.12
C GLU A 373 0.29 9.76 -23.34
N ALA A 374 -0.26 9.33 -22.19
CA ALA A 374 0.32 8.26 -21.40
C ALA A 374 0.39 6.89 -22.12
N SER A 375 -0.37 6.68 -23.20
CA SER A 375 -0.30 5.46 -24.02
C SER A 375 0.97 5.38 -24.88
N ILE A 376 1.57 6.52 -25.27
CA ILE A 376 2.79 6.58 -26.10
C ILE A 376 3.94 5.77 -25.48
N PRO A 377 4.36 6.03 -24.21
CA PRO A 377 5.45 5.27 -23.62
C PRO A 377 5.12 3.78 -23.46
N VAL A 378 3.84 3.40 -23.31
CA VAL A 378 3.47 1.98 -23.25
C VAL A 378 3.76 1.30 -24.59
N ILE A 379 3.28 1.88 -25.69
CA ILE A 379 3.47 1.32 -27.04
C ILE A 379 4.95 1.32 -27.43
N SER A 380 5.66 2.42 -27.15
CA SER A 380 7.09 2.55 -27.45
C SER A 380 7.91 1.47 -26.72
N GLU A 381 7.70 1.28 -25.42
CA GLU A 381 8.42 0.28 -24.62
C GLU A 381 8.02 -1.17 -24.96
N TYR A 382 6.76 -1.40 -25.38
CA TYR A 382 6.33 -2.69 -25.90
C TYR A 382 7.11 -3.09 -27.16
N ILE A 383 7.20 -2.18 -28.14
CA ILE A 383 7.93 -2.39 -29.41
C ILE A 383 9.43 -2.54 -29.16
N ALA A 384 10.02 -1.65 -28.37
CA ALA A 384 11.44 -1.71 -28.01
C ALA A 384 11.77 -3.03 -27.29
N GLY A 385 10.88 -3.46 -26.40
CA GLY A 385 10.93 -4.75 -25.73
C GLY A 385 10.97 -5.94 -26.68
N ILE A 386 9.99 -6.03 -27.59
CA ILE A 386 9.93 -7.12 -28.58
C ILE A 386 11.19 -7.15 -29.43
N SER A 387 11.65 -5.98 -29.91
CA SER A 387 12.88 -5.85 -30.69
C SER A 387 14.09 -6.39 -29.91
N ALA A 388 14.26 -5.97 -28.66
CA ALA A 388 15.37 -6.42 -27.81
C ALA A 388 15.33 -7.94 -27.57
N MET A 389 14.15 -8.54 -27.41
CA MET A 389 13.97 -9.99 -27.30
C MET A 389 14.30 -10.73 -28.59
N GLN A 390 13.90 -10.22 -29.76
CA GLN A 390 14.24 -10.80 -31.07
C GLN A 390 15.75 -10.83 -31.32
N HIS A 391 16.46 -9.80 -30.87
CA HIS A 391 17.92 -9.71 -30.97
C HIS A 391 18.67 -10.48 -29.89
N GLY A 392 17.98 -11.16 -28.97
CA GLY A 392 18.59 -11.93 -27.88
C GLY A 392 19.31 -11.07 -26.85
N LEU A 393 18.95 -9.79 -26.73
CA LEU A 393 19.53 -8.85 -25.78
C LEU A 393 18.91 -8.99 -24.37
N VAL A 394 17.80 -9.72 -24.26
CA VAL A 394 16.96 -9.81 -23.06
C VAL A 394 16.66 -11.28 -22.74
N GLY A 395 17.29 -11.80 -21.68
CA GLY A 395 16.95 -13.08 -21.05
C GLY A 395 16.81 -14.30 -21.99
N ILE A 396 16.35 -15.43 -21.44
CA ILE A 396 15.89 -16.56 -22.24
C ILE A 396 14.37 -16.50 -22.22
N ILE A 397 13.75 -15.96 -23.26
CA ILE A 397 12.30 -16.03 -23.49
C ILE A 397 12.01 -17.17 -24.46
N ASP A 398 10.93 -17.90 -24.20
CA ASP A 398 10.47 -18.94 -25.11
C ASP A 398 10.18 -18.34 -26.49
N LYS A 399 10.81 -18.91 -27.53
CA LYS A 399 10.66 -18.44 -28.92
C LYS A 399 9.21 -18.45 -29.37
N SER A 400 8.40 -19.40 -28.89
CA SER A 400 6.96 -19.48 -29.21
C SER A 400 6.18 -18.32 -28.61
N ILE A 401 6.51 -17.90 -27.38
CA ILE A 401 5.91 -16.76 -26.70
C ILE A 401 6.30 -15.46 -27.41
N LEU A 402 7.58 -15.30 -27.76
CA LEU A 402 8.03 -14.14 -28.52
C LEU A 402 7.33 -14.06 -29.88
N GLN A 403 7.23 -15.19 -30.60
CA GLN A 403 6.54 -15.22 -31.88
C GLN A 403 5.05 -14.83 -31.74
N LYS A 404 4.40 -15.18 -30.63
CA LYS A 404 3.02 -14.78 -30.35
C LYS A 404 2.88 -13.26 -30.24
N TYR A 405 3.75 -12.59 -29.47
CA TYR A 405 3.74 -11.12 -29.34
C TYR A 405 4.06 -10.41 -30.65
N VAL A 406 5.01 -10.95 -31.42
CA VAL A 406 5.34 -10.46 -32.75
C VAL A 406 4.13 -10.59 -33.67
N ASN A 407 3.52 -11.78 -33.76
CA ASN A 407 2.37 -12.00 -34.65
C ASN A 407 1.20 -11.07 -34.34
N GLN A 408 0.91 -10.82 -33.06
CA GLN A 408 -0.13 -9.87 -32.67
C GLN A 408 0.20 -8.47 -33.18
N LEU A 409 1.41 -7.97 -32.94
CA LEU A 409 1.81 -6.65 -33.42
C LEU A 409 1.73 -6.52 -34.94
N TYR A 410 2.05 -7.59 -35.67
CA TYR A 410 2.02 -7.65 -37.14
C TYR A 410 0.62 -7.67 -37.75
N GLU A 411 -0.45 -7.78 -36.96
CA GLU A 411 -1.79 -7.57 -37.49
C GLU A 411 -1.94 -6.12 -37.99
N SER A 412 -2.43 -5.95 -39.21
CA SER A 412 -2.43 -4.66 -39.89
C SER A 412 -3.11 -3.53 -39.09
N CYS A 413 -4.19 -3.86 -38.37
CA CYS A 413 -4.86 -2.92 -37.46
C CYS A 413 -3.99 -2.51 -36.28
N HIS A 414 -3.22 -3.42 -35.70
CA HIS A 414 -2.32 -3.13 -34.59
C HIS A 414 -1.11 -2.29 -35.02
N LEU A 415 -0.51 -2.58 -36.17
CA LEU A 415 0.56 -1.75 -36.73
C LEU A 415 0.09 -0.31 -36.99
N PHE A 416 -1.12 -0.18 -37.56
CA PHE A 416 -1.72 1.12 -37.80
C PHE A 416 -1.96 1.88 -36.48
N THR A 417 -2.60 1.25 -35.50
CA THR A 417 -2.85 1.85 -34.18
C THR A 417 -1.54 2.26 -33.49
N ALA A 418 -0.54 1.36 -33.47
CA ALA A 418 0.76 1.65 -32.87
C ALA A 418 1.45 2.84 -33.56
N CYS A 419 1.46 2.86 -34.89
CA CYS A 419 2.02 3.96 -35.66
C CYS A 419 1.29 5.28 -35.38
N LEU A 420 -0.04 5.27 -35.32
CA LEU A 420 -0.84 6.45 -35.03
C LEU A 420 -0.55 7.01 -33.63
N ILE A 421 -0.54 6.15 -32.60
CA ILE A 421 -0.22 6.55 -31.23
C ILE A 421 1.20 7.11 -31.12
N LEU A 422 2.17 6.48 -31.80
CA LEU A 422 3.57 6.93 -31.77
C LEU A 422 3.82 8.20 -32.59
N ALA A 423 2.99 8.47 -33.60
CA ALA A 423 3.03 9.67 -34.40
C ALA A 423 2.41 10.86 -33.67
N THR A 424 1.46 10.62 -32.77
CA THR A 424 0.82 11.66 -31.97
C THR A 424 1.66 12.01 -30.75
N TYR A 425 1.71 13.29 -30.41
CA TYR A 425 2.44 13.77 -29.23
C TYR A 425 1.83 15.08 -28.79
N SER A 426 1.67 15.27 -27.47
CA SER A 426 0.98 16.38 -26.80
C SER A 426 0.79 17.62 -27.69
N ALA A 427 -0.45 18.09 -27.82
CA ALA A 427 -0.83 19.21 -28.68
C ALA A 427 -0.16 20.57 -28.36
N LYS A 428 0.79 20.61 -27.42
CA LYS A 428 1.51 21.79 -26.97
C LYS A 428 2.86 22.00 -27.67
N ASP A 429 3.50 20.96 -28.19
CA ASP A 429 4.83 21.05 -28.80
C ASP A 429 5.06 19.97 -29.89
N SER A 430 5.85 20.31 -30.91
CA SER A 430 6.26 19.35 -31.96
C SER A 430 7.49 18.55 -31.50
N HIS A 431 7.31 17.25 -31.24
CA HIS A 431 8.40 16.37 -30.77
C HIS A 431 8.96 15.49 -31.89
N GLN A 432 9.33 16.10 -33.03
CA GLN A 432 9.80 15.40 -34.24
C GLN A 432 10.90 14.38 -33.97
N THR A 433 11.89 14.68 -33.11
CA THR A 433 12.96 13.73 -32.78
C THR A 433 12.43 12.46 -32.10
N VAL A 434 11.43 12.60 -31.21
CA VAL A 434 10.83 11.46 -30.50
C VAL A 434 10.00 10.63 -31.47
N ILE A 435 9.18 11.30 -32.29
CA ILE A 435 8.39 10.66 -33.36
C ILE A 435 9.30 9.89 -34.30
N HIS A 436 10.39 10.51 -34.78
CA HIS A 436 11.37 9.87 -35.65
C HIS A 436 11.91 8.57 -35.04
N ASN A 437 12.36 8.61 -33.78
CA ASN A 437 12.92 7.44 -33.10
C ASN A 437 11.88 6.33 -32.90
N ASN A 438 10.66 6.70 -32.49
CA ASN A 438 9.57 5.75 -32.28
C ASN A 438 9.16 5.07 -33.59
N ILE A 439 8.92 5.84 -34.65
CA ILE A 439 8.53 5.32 -35.97
C ILE A 439 9.66 4.47 -36.54
N THR A 440 10.91 4.92 -36.46
CA THR A 440 12.06 4.13 -36.92
C THR A 440 12.14 2.78 -36.20
N SER A 441 11.92 2.76 -34.88
CA SER A 441 11.95 1.52 -34.08
C SER A 441 10.84 0.55 -34.48
N LEU A 442 9.62 1.06 -34.72
CA LEU A 442 8.49 0.27 -35.20
C LEU A 442 8.75 -0.32 -36.60
N VAL A 443 9.28 0.49 -37.52
CA VAL A 443 9.55 0.05 -38.91
C VAL A 443 10.70 -0.95 -38.96
N GLN A 444 11.74 -0.77 -38.15
CA GLN A 444 12.83 -1.75 -38.03
C GLN A 444 12.34 -3.12 -37.56
N LEU A 445 11.27 -3.15 -36.76
CA LEU A 445 10.66 -4.40 -36.31
C LEU A 445 9.86 -5.10 -37.42
N CYS A 446 9.29 -4.35 -38.38
CA CYS A 446 8.47 -4.86 -39.48
C CYS A 446 8.80 -4.17 -40.83
N PRO A 447 10.02 -4.32 -41.38
CA PRO A 447 10.52 -3.46 -42.47
C PRO A 447 9.86 -3.67 -43.84
N HIS A 448 9.06 -4.73 -44.00
CA HIS A 448 8.46 -5.13 -45.27
C HIS A 448 6.92 -5.17 -45.24
N ASP A 449 6.30 -4.58 -44.22
CA ASP A 449 4.84 -4.60 -44.11
C ASP A 449 4.17 -3.68 -45.13
N THR A 450 3.09 -4.14 -45.75
CA THR A 450 2.34 -3.37 -46.74
C THR A 450 1.55 -2.23 -46.10
N VAL A 451 1.25 -2.30 -44.80
CA VAL A 451 0.51 -1.25 -44.06
C VAL A 451 1.18 0.12 -44.14
N TRP A 452 2.51 0.18 -44.29
CA TRP A 452 3.24 1.44 -44.38
C TRP A 452 2.85 2.27 -45.61
N ASN A 453 2.37 1.62 -46.67
CA ASN A 453 1.89 2.29 -47.89
C ASN A 453 0.43 2.76 -47.78
N GLU A 454 -0.31 2.21 -46.81
CA GLU A 454 -1.75 2.46 -46.62
C GLU A 454 -2.01 3.48 -45.51
N PHE A 455 -0.98 4.12 -44.95
CA PHE A 455 -1.16 5.09 -43.87
C PHE A 455 -1.70 6.42 -44.41
N TYR A 456 -2.98 6.73 -44.13
CA TYR A 456 -3.65 7.97 -44.56
C TYR A 456 -3.97 8.93 -43.38
N ASP A 457 -4.14 10.22 -43.73
CA ASP A 457 -4.46 11.32 -42.81
C ASP A 457 -5.81 11.05 -42.11
N GLY A 458 -5.76 10.50 -40.90
CA GLY A 458 -6.91 10.04 -40.10
C GLY A 458 -7.80 11.18 -39.63
N ALA A 459 -8.59 11.76 -40.54
CA ALA A 459 -9.41 12.94 -40.27
C ALA A 459 -10.41 12.75 -39.10
N ASP A 460 -10.96 11.54 -38.94
CA ASP A 460 -11.95 11.25 -37.90
C ASP A 460 -11.32 11.13 -36.50
N PHE A 461 -10.05 10.72 -36.43
CA PHE A 461 -9.31 10.49 -35.18
C PHE A 461 -9.23 11.76 -34.32
N PHE A 462 -8.97 12.92 -34.92
CA PHE A 462 -8.83 14.20 -34.20
C PHE A 462 -10.14 14.73 -33.60
N THR A 463 -11.29 14.37 -34.20
CA THR A 463 -12.59 14.90 -33.76
C THR A 463 -13.05 14.32 -32.42
N GLN A 464 -12.50 13.16 -32.05
CA GLN A 464 -12.81 12.46 -30.81
C GLN A 464 -11.80 12.77 -29.69
N GLN A 465 -10.68 13.44 -30.00
CA GLN A 465 -9.66 13.74 -29.01
C GLN A 465 -10.09 14.84 -28.04
N ARG A 466 -9.74 14.64 -26.77
CA ARG A 466 -10.07 15.55 -25.68
C ARG A 466 -8.85 15.83 -24.81
N ILE A 467 -8.66 17.10 -24.45
CA ILE A 467 -7.63 17.56 -23.51
C ILE A 467 -8.29 17.90 -22.16
N PRO A 468 -7.71 17.47 -21.03
CA PRO A 468 -8.16 17.92 -19.71
C PRO A 468 -7.91 19.43 -19.54
N VAL A 469 -8.95 20.18 -19.16
CA VAL A 469 -8.87 21.64 -18.89
C VAL A 469 -9.01 21.93 -17.40
N SER A 470 -9.70 21.06 -16.69
CA SER A 470 -9.93 21.17 -15.26
C SER A 470 -10.24 19.79 -14.67
N PRO A 471 -10.20 19.64 -13.33
CA PRO A 471 -10.63 18.43 -12.62
C PRO A 471 -12.03 17.91 -12.98
N SER A 472 -12.88 18.76 -13.54
CA SER A 472 -14.29 18.48 -13.84
C SER A 472 -14.63 18.56 -15.33
N GLY A 473 -13.63 18.71 -16.20
CA GLY A 473 -13.93 18.93 -17.62
C GLY A 473 -12.76 18.73 -18.57
N SER A 474 -13.06 18.02 -19.64
CA SER A 474 -12.26 17.93 -20.85
C SER A 474 -12.83 18.86 -21.93
N ARG A 475 -11.98 19.40 -22.81
CA ARG A 475 -12.43 20.07 -24.06
C ARG A 475 -11.92 19.33 -25.28
N GLN A 476 -12.59 19.51 -26.40
CA GLN A 476 -12.06 19.09 -27.70
C GLN A 476 -10.82 19.89 -28.06
N LEU A 477 -9.96 19.30 -28.91
CA LEU A 477 -8.83 20.00 -29.49
C LEU A 477 -9.28 21.27 -30.23
N GLU A 478 -8.52 22.34 -30.07
CA GLU A 478 -8.66 23.55 -30.86
C GLU A 478 -8.06 23.35 -32.26
N ALA A 479 -8.45 24.19 -33.23
CA ALA A 479 -7.99 24.06 -34.61
C ALA A 479 -6.44 24.11 -34.75
N SER A 480 -5.77 24.92 -33.93
CA SER A 480 -4.30 24.99 -33.89
C SER A 480 -3.66 23.70 -33.35
N GLU A 481 -4.27 23.08 -32.35
CA GLU A 481 -3.82 21.82 -31.75
C GLU A 481 -4.01 20.64 -32.71
N ILE A 482 -5.17 20.58 -33.40
CA ILE A 482 -5.42 19.62 -34.47
C ILE A 482 -4.36 19.76 -35.57
N MET A 483 -3.95 20.98 -35.91
CA MET A 483 -2.93 21.20 -36.92
C MET A 483 -1.56 20.65 -36.49
N ILE A 484 -1.18 20.84 -35.22
CA ILE A 484 0.07 20.29 -34.67
C ILE A 484 0.08 18.76 -34.79
N GLU A 485 -1.00 18.09 -34.38
CA GLU A 485 -1.08 16.63 -34.46
C GLU A 485 -1.12 16.13 -35.92
N LYS A 486 -1.78 16.85 -36.83
CA LYS A 486 -1.71 16.58 -38.27
C LYS A 486 -0.30 16.72 -38.84
N ASP A 487 0.44 17.74 -38.40
CA ASP A 487 1.82 17.96 -38.83
C ASP A 487 2.75 16.85 -38.28
N ASN A 488 2.52 16.40 -37.05
CA ASN A 488 3.22 15.26 -36.45
C ASN A 488 2.95 13.96 -37.22
N ILE A 489 1.68 13.69 -37.58
CA ILE A 489 1.30 12.56 -38.44
C ILE A 489 1.96 12.66 -39.81
N ARG A 490 1.93 13.83 -40.44
CA ARG A 490 2.58 14.05 -41.75
C ARG A 490 4.07 13.76 -41.69
N TYR A 491 4.73 14.22 -40.62
CA TYR A 491 6.13 13.93 -40.37
C TYR A 491 6.39 12.43 -40.19
N ALA A 492 5.57 11.71 -39.43
CA ALA A 492 5.67 10.25 -39.32
C ALA A 492 5.53 9.54 -40.67
N ILE A 493 4.60 9.98 -41.53
CA ILE A 493 4.45 9.47 -42.91
C ILE A 493 5.70 9.72 -43.75
N GLU A 494 6.33 10.89 -43.62
CA GLU A 494 7.59 11.20 -44.31
C GLU A 494 8.71 10.25 -43.87
N VAL A 495 8.83 9.97 -42.56
CA VAL A 495 9.80 9.00 -42.02
C VAL A 495 9.52 7.58 -42.57
N LEU A 496 8.25 7.16 -42.62
CA LEU A 496 7.84 5.86 -43.18
C LEU A 496 8.20 5.73 -44.67
N LYS A 497 7.94 6.78 -45.46
CA LYS A 497 8.24 6.81 -46.90
C LYS A 497 9.73 6.76 -47.16
N ALA A 498 10.52 7.57 -46.45
CA ALA A 498 11.98 7.56 -46.57
C ALA A 498 12.55 6.15 -46.32
N PHE A 499 12.08 5.47 -45.28
CA PHE A 499 12.50 4.10 -44.99
C PHE A 499 12.10 3.11 -46.09
N SER A 500 10.87 3.24 -46.62
CA SER A 500 10.37 2.37 -47.68
C SER A 500 11.19 2.54 -48.97
N GLU A 501 11.53 3.77 -49.36
CA GLU A 501 12.37 4.06 -50.53
C GLU A 501 13.79 3.50 -50.39
N ASP A 502 14.36 3.56 -49.18
CA ASP A 502 15.70 3.02 -48.89
C ASP A 502 15.74 1.48 -48.96
N VAL A 503 14.70 0.79 -48.51
CA VAL A 503 14.58 -0.67 -48.63
C VAL A 503 14.46 -1.10 -50.09
N HIS A 504 13.72 -0.37 -50.93
CA HIS A 504 13.54 -0.69 -52.35
C HIS A 504 14.76 -0.36 -53.22
N SER A 505 15.59 0.61 -52.80
CA SER A 505 16.81 1.00 -53.52
C SER A 505 18.01 0.06 -53.27
N GLY A 506 17.88 -0.91 -52.36
CA GLY A 506 18.90 -1.93 -52.08
C GLY A 506 20.12 -1.43 -51.29
N GLN A 507 20.08 -0.21 -50.75
CA GLN A 507 21.10 0.28 -49.83
C GLN A 507 20.89 -0.33 -48.44
N ARG A 508 21.71 -1.32 -48.08
CA ARG A 508 21.77 -1.85 -46.71
C ARG A 508 22.18 -0.73 -45.74
N PHE A 509 21.29 -0.37 -44.82
CA PHE A 509 21.68 0.35 -43.62
C PHE A 509 22.58 -0.54 -42.75
N THR A 510 23.90 -0.38 -42.90
CA THR A 510 24.83 -0.60 -41.79
C THR A 510 24.95 0.72 -41.02
N LEU A 511 24.00 0.99 -40.13
CA LEU A 511 24.23 1.98 -39.08
C LEU A 511 25.10 1.33 -38.00
N PRO A 512 26.15 1.99 -37.50
CA PRO A 512 26.95 1.47 -36.40
C PRO A 512 26.07 1.34 -35.16
N ILE A 513 25.98 0.13 -34.63
CA ILE A 513 25.44 -0.14 -33.30
C ILE A 513 26.33 0.60 -32.29
N LEU A 514 25.93 1.81 -31.88
CA LEU A 514 26.51 2.49 -30.73
C LEU A 514 25.63 2.18 -29.51
N GLY A 515 26.21 1.40 -28.61
CA GLY A 515 25.56 0.83 -27.44
C GLY A 515 24.89 1.88 -26.55
N TRP A 516 23.67 1.55 -26.13
CA TRP A 516 23.00 2.22 -25.04
C TRP A 516 23.13 1.37 -23.77
N CYS A 517 23.94 1.87 -22.84
CA CYS A 517 23.85 1.56 -21.41
C CYS A 517 24.10 2.85 -20.63
N ILE A 518 23.29 3.02 -19.59
CA ILE A 518 23.09 4.18 -18.73
C ILE A 518 24.35 4.53 -17.89
N GLY A 519 24.59 5.83 -17.62
CA GLY A 519 25.53 6.25 -16.58
C GLY A 519 25.71 7.77 -16.38
N HIS A 520 25.08 8.33 -15.36
CA HIS A 520 25.27 9.70 -14.83
C HIS A 520 26.73 10.08 -14.51
N ARG A 521 27.15 11.32 -14.79
CA ARG A 521 27.68 12.26 -13.76
C ARG A 521 27.83 13.69 -14.27
N TRP A 522 27.46 14.63 -13.40
CA TRP A 522 27.62 16.07 -13.56
C TRP A 522 29.09 16.52 -13.48
N LYS A 523 29.33 17.67 -14.12
CA LYS A 523 30.56 18.49 -14.17
C LYS A 523 31.34 18.58 -12.86
N ASN A 524 32.66 18.63 -12.97
CA ASN A 524 33.49 19.55 -12.19
C ASN A 524 34.42 20.31 -13.12
N ASN A 525 34.32 21.64 -13.09
CA ASN A 525 35.28 22.56 -13.67
C ASN A 525 36.61 22.44 -12.94
N THR A 526 37.70 22.37 -13.71
CA THR A 526 38.98 22.97 -13.35
C THR A 526 39.68 23.40 -14.63
N GLU A 527 39.38 24.60 -15.09
CA GLU A 527 40.44 25.48 -15.59
C GLU A 527 40.89 26.33 -14.41
N SER A 528 42.16 26.24 -14.05
CA SER A 528 42.95 27.45 -13.89
C SER A 528 44.38 27.13 -14.25
N VAL A 529 45.07 28.13 -14.79
CA VAL A 529 46.51 28.28 -14.59
C VAL A 529 46.86 28.12 -13.11
#